data_AF-D6Y2Y6-F1
#
_entry.id   AF-D6Y2Y6-F1
#
_cell.length_a   1.000
_cell.length_b   1.000
_cell.length_c   1.000
_cell.angle_alpha   90.00
_cell.angle_beta   90.00
_cell.angle_gamma   90.00
#
_symmetry.space_group_name_H-M   'P 1'
#
loop_
_entity.id
_entity.type
_entity.pdbx_description
1 polymer ?
#
loop_
_entity_poly.entity_id
_entity_poly.type
_entity_poly.pdbx_seq_one_letter_code
_entity_poly.pdbx_strand_id
1 'polypeptide(L)'
;MLILIALAIALAVWVATGPDAGTVRLAALRRPSARRPSGRVRGRPGPGHASARSGVPARRVGARFTLRPRRARTAAAWRALSIELCHGIHAELVAGRMPGEALVNAIAAVEPPDPAALTPVVAAVRDGGDVAAALLSAAPEEGGEGLVRLAACWRVSTSVGGGLAALVDRLAASLREAEAHRQEVAAQLAGPRATARMLAALPLLGLLMATALGVSPLPFLLGSPAGHACLLIGLALDAAGVWWTRRLADRAIAAPVTGGGSR
;
A
#
# COMPACT_ATOMS: atom_id res chain seq x y z
N MET A 1 33.62 -7.69 2.74
CA MET A 1 33.17 -8.50 1.59
C MET A 1 31.68 -8.86 1.64
N LEU A 2 31.22 -9.75 2.53
CA LEU A 2 29.80 -10.16 2.63
C LEU A 2 28.84 -8.99 2.89
N ILE A 3 29.27 -7.98 3.65
CA ILE A 3 28.47 -6.81 3.99
C ILE A 3 28.17 -5.96 2.74
N LEU A 4 29.12 -5.82 1.82
CA LEU A 4 28.99 -4.99 0.61
C LEU A 4 28.09 -5.67 -0.42
N ILE A 5 28.22 -6.99 -0.57
CA ILE A 5 27.34 -7.82 -1.41
C ILE A 5 25.92 -7.86 -0.82
N ALA A 6 25.79 -7.97 0.50
CA ALA A 6 24.49 -7.89 1.16
C ALA A 6 23.86 -6.49 1.03
N LEU A 7 24.64 -5.42 1.10
CA LEU A 7 24.16 -4.04 0.92
C LEU A 7 23.74 -3.79 -0.53
N ALA A 8 24.49 -4.35 -1.47
CA ALA A 8 24.22 -4.33 -2.90
C ALA A 8 22.90 -5.08 -3.20
N ILE A 9 22.77 -6.35 -2.80
CA ILE A 9 21.54 -7.12 -2.95
C ILE A 9 20.37 -6.41 -2.25
N ALA A 10 20.59 -5.89 -1.04
CA ALA A 10 19.59 -5.11 -0.33
C ALA A 10 19.20 -3.82 -1.08
N LEU A 11 20.12 -3.15 -1.78
CA LEU A 11 19.85 -1.95 -2.57
C LEU A 11 19.12 -2.29 -3.88
N ALA A 12 19.53 -3.32 -4.62
CA ALA A 12 18.80 -3.77 -5.81
C ALA A 12 17.40 -4.26 -5.46
N VAL A 13 17.26 -5.00 -4.34
CA VAL A 13 15.97 -5.40 -3.80
C VAL A 13 15.20 -4.20 -3.27
N TRP A 14 15.85 -3.21 -2.65
CA TRP A 14 15.20 -1.96 -2.19
C TRP A 14 14.71 -1.13 -3.36
N VAL A 15 15.45 -1.05 -4.46
CA VAL A 15 15.10 -0.21 -5.60
C VAL A 15 14.13 -0.92 -6.54
N ALA A 16 14.21 -2.26 -6.59
CA ALA A 16 13.09 -3.06 -6.98
C ALA A 16 11.94 -2.72 -6.04
N THR A 17 11.88 -3.21 -4.82
CA THR A 17 10.75 -3.04 -3.88
C THR A 17 10.63 -1.67 -3.19
N GLY A 18 11.03 -0.56 -3.81
CA GLY A 18 11.26 0.75 -3.16
C GLY A 18 10.05 1.68 -3.14
N PRO A 19 9.91 2.57 -2.13
CA PRO A 19 8.67 3.26 -1.80
C PRO A 19 8.16 4.16 -2.92
N ASP A 20 6.86 4.13 -3.15
CA ASP A 20 6.18 5.08 -4.01
C ASP A 20 6.19 6.42 -3.27
N ALA A 21 7.02 7.37 -3.70
CA ALA A 21 7.07 8.71 -3.12
C ALA A 21 5.71 9.45 -3.19
N GLY A 22 4.75 8.91 -3.95
CA GLY A 22 3.36 9.37 -4.02
C GLY A 22 2.51 9.05 -2.79
N THR A 23 2.69 7.89 -2.14
CA THR A 23 1.85 7.49 -0.98
C THR A 23 2.22 8.26 0.28
N VAL A 24 3.50 8.62 0.46
CA VAL A 24 3.95 9.47 1.58
C VAL A 24 3.42 10.90 1.44
N ARG A 25 3.29 11.43 0.22
CA ARG A 25 2.72 12.77 -0.02
C ARG A 25 1.20 12.81 0.15
N LEU A 26 0.49 11.75 -0.21
CA LEU A 26 -0.96 11.65 0.00
C LEU A 26 -1.31 11.43 1.49
N ALA A 27 -0.53 10.63 2.22
CA ALA A 27 -0.68 10.47 3.67
C ALA A 27 -0.39 11.77 4.45
N ALA A 28 0.49 12.64 3.93
CA ALA A 28 0.74 13.96 4.50
C ALA A 28 -0.43 14.94 4.28
N LEU A 29 -1.18 14.80 3.17
CA LEU A 29 -2.36 15.62 2.84
C LEU A 29 -3.66 15.11 3.49
N ARG A 30 -3.72 13.83 3.87
CA ARG A 30 -4.90 13.21 4.49
C ARG A 30 -4.96 13.32 6.01
N ARG A 31 -4.00 14.00 6.66
CA ARG A 31 -4.13 14.33 8.09
C ARG A 31 -5.23 15.38 8.25
N PRO A 32 -6.37 15.06 8.88
CA PRO A 32 -7.27 16.09 9.35
C PRO A 32 -6.47 16.95 10.33
N SER A 33 -6.52 18.26 10.16
CA SER A 33 -6.07 19.21 11.17
C SER A 33 -6.78 18.85 12.48
N ALA A 34 -6.06 18.19 13.39
CA ALA A 34 -6.54 17.93 14.73
C ALA A 34 -6.70 19.31 15.39
N ARG A 35 -7.94 19.79 15.43
CA ARG A 35 -8.34 20.92 16.28
C ARG A 35 -7.79 20.65 17.67
N ARG A 36 -6.87 21.52 18.11
CA ARG A 36 -6.38 21.57 19.49
C ARG A 36 -7.57 21.77 20.43
N PRO A 37 -7.79 20.91 21.43
CA PRO A 37 -8.49 21.34 22.62
C PRO A 37 -7.53 22.21 23.44
N SER A 38 -7.90 23.49 23.55
CA SER A 38 -7.40 24.40 24.57
C SER A 38 -7.82 23.86 25.93
N GLY A 39 -6.86 23.56 26.81
CA GLY A 39 -7.11 23.01 28.14
C GLY A 39 -5.82 22.95 28.95
N ARG A 40 -5.49 24.08 29.58
CA ARG A 40 -4.38 24.29 30.52
C ARG A 40 -4.61 23.43 31.77
N VAL A 41 -3.55 22.83 32.34
CA VAL A 41 -3.21 22.87 33.77
C VAL A 41 -1.75 22.39 33.97
N ARG A 42 -1.12 23.05 34.93
CA ARG A 42 0.30 23.16 35.24
C ARG A 42 0.71 22.06 36.22
N GLY A 43 1.82 21.36 35.93
CA GLY A 43 2.50 20.47 36.87
C GLY A 43 4.01 20.47 36.62
N ARG A 44 4.78 20.92 37.61
CA ARG A 44 6.27 20.98 37.61
C ARG A 44 6.88 19.57 37.74
N PRO A 45 8.03 19.27 37.11
CA PRO A 45 8.89 18.17 37.52
C PRO A 45 10.11 18.67 38.32
N GLY A 46 10.45 17.95 39.40
CA GLY A 46 11.65 18.14 40.21
C GLY A 46 12.90 17.47 39.60
N PRO A 47 14.11 17.74 40.13
CA PRO A 47 15.36 17.24 39.57
C PRO A 47 15.72 15.87 40.14
N GLY A 48 16.06 14.91 39.27
CA GLY A 48 16.51 13.57 39.63
C GLY A 48 17.61 13.12 38.67
N HIS A 49 18.67 12.56 39.22
CA HIS A 49 20.02 12.54 38.69
C HIS A 49 20.34 11.43 37.67
N ALA A 50 21.38 11.71 36.87
CA ALA A 50 22.45 10.82 36.40
C ALA A 50 22.10 9.42 35.83
N SER A 51 22.50 9.17 34.59
CA SER A 51 23.71 8.39 34.30
C SER A 51 23.79 7.97 32.83
N ALA A 52 25.03 7.87 32.38
CA ALA A 52 25.50 7.47 31.07
C ALA A 52 24.89 6.16 30.52
N ARG A 53 24.63 6.16 29.21
CA ARG A 53 25.32 5.24 28.29
C ARG A 53 25.12 5.66 26.85
N SER A 54 26.24 5.99 26.22
CA SER A 54 26.45 5.96 24.78
C SER A 54 26.12 4.57 24.25
N GLY A 55 24.98 4.45 23.57
CA GLY A 55 24.63 3.29 22.78
C GLY A 55 24.07 3.79 21.47
N VAL A 56 24.91 3.87 20.43
CA VAL A 56 24.48 4.11 19.05
C VAL A 56 23.56 2.95 18.66
N PRO A 57 22.26 3.15 18.37
CA PRO A 57 21.41 2.04 17.93
C PRO A 57 21.63 1.80 16.42
N ALA A 58 22.81 1.29 16.06
CA ALA A 58 23.04 0.69 14.76
C ALA A 58 22.51 -0.74 14.78
N ARG A 59 21.23 -0.93 14.43
CA ARG A 59 20.62 -2.18 13.86
C ARG A 59 19.09 -2.20 14.03
N ARG A 60 18.35 -1.47 13.18
CA ARG A 60 16.96 -1.82 12.83
C ARG A 60 16.64 -1.43 11.38
N VAL A 61 17.47 -1.87 10.44
CA VAL A 61 17.19 -1.68 9.00
C VAL A 61 16.69 -2.97 8.33
N GLY A 62 16.85 -4.15 8.95
CA GLY A 62 16.53 -5.44 8.31
C GLY A 62 15.04 -5.84 8.24
N ALA A 63 14.18 -5.33 9.13
CA ALA A 63 12.81 -5.85 9.27
C ALA A 63 11.79 -5.27 8.27
N ARG A 64 12.17 -4.30 7.42
CA ARG A 64 11.25 -3.64 6.48
C ARG A 64 11.15 -4.33 5.12
N PHE A 65 12.04 -5.26 4.81
CA PHE A 65 12.24 -5.78 3.45
C PHE A 65 11.36 -6.98 3.09
N THR A 66 10.87 -7.76 4.05
CA THR A 66 10.02 -8.94 3.80
C THR A 66 8.52 -8.68 3.93
N LEU A 67 8.12 -7.52 4.46
CA LEU A 67 6.71 -7.20 4.76
C LEU A 67 5.95 -6.63 3.56
N ARG A 68 6.63 -6.19 2.50
CA ARG A 68 6.02 -5.45 1.39
C ARG A 68 5.18 -6.28 0.39
N PRO A 69 5.56 -7.51 -0.04
CA PRO A 69 4.65 -8.33 -0.85
C PRO A 69 3.40 -8.72 -0.06
N ARG A 70 3.49 -8.81 1.28
CA ARG A 70 2.34 -8.98 2.15
C ARG A 70 1.46 -7.74 2.13
N ARG A 71 2.01 -6.54 2.33
CA ARG A 71 1.23 -5.28 2.29
C ARG A 71 0.45 -5.07 1.00
N ALA A 72 1.08 -5.26 -0.16
CA ALA A 72 0.39 -5.10 -1.45
C ALA A 72 -0.77 -6.10 -1.63
N ARG A 73 -0.57 -7.36 -1.23
CA ARG A 73 -1.62 -8.39 -1.23
C ARG A 73 -2.73 -8.08 -0.24
N THR A 74 -2.37 -7.65 0.97
CA THR A 74 -3.32 -7.21 2.00
C THR A 74 -4.15 -6.02 1.52
N ALA A 75 -3.52 -5.02 0.89
CA ALA A 75 -4.22 -3.85 0.34
C ALA A 75 -5.18 -4.23 -0.81
N ALA A 76 -4.80 -5.19 -1.67
CA ALA A 76 -5.69 -5.73 -2.69
C ALA A 76 -6.89 -6.48 -2.07
N ALA A 77 -6.64 -7.30 -1.05
CA ALA A 77 -7.69 -8.02 -0.33
C ALA A 77 -8.69 -7.06 0.36
N TRP A 78 -8.20 -5.97 0.96
CA TRP A 78 -9.08 -4.95 1.54
C TRP A 78 -9.95 -4.21 0.53
N ARG A 79 -9.46 -4.01 -0.71
CA ARG A 79 -10.24 -3.40 -1.78
C ARG A 79 -11.31 -4.35 -2.29
N ALA A 80 -10.96 -5.61 -2.51
CA ALA A 80 -11.92 -6.66 -2.88
C ALA A 80 -13.03 -6.78 -1.82
N LEU A 81 -12.63 -6.86 -0.54
CA LEU A 81 -13.58 -6.88 0.57
C LEU A 81 -14.49 -5.65 0.58
N SER A 82 -13.96 -4.45 0.32
CA SER A 82 -14.78 -3.25 0.29
C SER A 82 -15.87 -3.31 -0.80
N ILE A 83 -15.55 -3.90 -1.95
CA ILE A 83 -16.52 -4.11 -3.05
C ILE A 83 -17.57 -5.15 -2.65
N GLU A 84 -17.14 -6.29 -2.12
CA GLU A 84 -18.02 -7.37 -1.65
C GLU A 84 -18.96 -6.88 -0.54
N LEU A 85 -18.42 -6.14 0.43
CA LEU A 85 -19.19 -5.55 1.52
C LEU A 85 -20.25 -4.58 0.99
N CYS A 86 -19.91 -3.71 0.02
CA CYS A 86 -20.89 -2.82 -0.59
C CYS A 86 -22.00 -3.59 -1.31
N HIS A 87 -21.67 -4.65 -2.05
CA HIS A 87 -22.70 -5.49 -2.68
C HIS A 87 -23.58 -6.21 -1.66
N GLY A 88 -23.00 -6.77 -0.59
CA GLY A 88 -23.75 -7.41 0.49
C GLY A 88 -24.72 -6.45 1.16
N ILE A 89 -24.25 -5.24 1.51
CA ILE A 89 -25.10 -4.19 2.08
C ILE A 89 -26.23 -3.82 1.12
N HIS A 90 -25.92 -3.62 -0.16
CA HIS A 90 -26.92 -3.27 -1.15
C HIS A 90 -28.00 -4.37 -1.29
N ALA A 91 -27.59 -5.64 -1.36
CA ALA A 91 -28.51 -6.77 -1.47
C ALA A 91 -29.46 -6.86 -0.26
N GLU A 92 -28.94 -6.71 0.96
CA GLU A 92 -29.75 -6.72 2.18
C GLU A 92 -30.71 -5.51 2.25
N LEU A 93 -30.26 -4.32 1.82
CA LEU A 93 -31.10 -3.13 1.77
C LEU A 93 -32.24 -3.26 0.74
N VAL A 94 -31.96 -3.83 -0.44
CA VAL A 94 -32.98 -4.11 -1.45
C VAL A 94 -33.97 -5.18 -0.97
N ALA A 95 -33.51 -6.12 -0.15
CA ALA A 95 -34.37 -7.08 0.55
C ALA A 95 -35.21 -6.46 1.69
N GLY A 96 -35.12 -5.14 1.91
CA GLY A 96 -35.91 -4.41 2.90
C GLY A 96 -35.36 -4.44 4.33
N ARG A 97 -34.11 -4.91 4.53
CA ARG A 97 -33.47 -4.88 5.84
C ARG A 97 -33.12 -3.46 6.26
N MET A 98 -33.08 -3.23 7.58
CA MET A 98 -32.60 -1.97 8.13
C MET A 98 -31.09 -1.80 7.88
N PRO A 99 -30.58 -0.57 7.68
CA PRO A 99 -29.16 -0.32 7.39
C PRO A 99 -28.16 -0.99 8.34
N GLY A 100 -28.45 -0.98 9.64
CA GLY A 100 -27.60 -1.64 10.64
C GLY A 100 -27.54 -3.15 10.45
N GLU A 101 -28.70 -3.79 10.27
CA GLU A 101 -28.81 -5.23 10.01
C GLU A 101 -28.11 -5.60 8.69
N ALA A 102 -28.36 -4.82 7.63
CA ALA A 102 -27.72 -5.02 6.34
C ALA A 102 -26.19 -4.98 6.43
N LEU A 103 -25.63 -4.03 7.21
CA LEU A 103 -24.19 -3.95 7.43
C LEU A 103 -23.65 -5.15 8.22
N VAL A 104 -24.33 -5.57 9.28
CA VAL A 104 -23.90 -6.72 10.09
C VAL A 104 -23.96 -8.02 9.30
N ASN A 105 -25.04 -8.24 8.53
CA ASN A 105 -25.18 -9.41 7.66
C ASN A 105 -24.11 -9.43 6.56
N ALA A 106 -23.85 -8.29 5.93
CA ALA A 106 -22.80 -8.18 4.93
C ALA A 106 -21.40 -8.40 5.52
N ILE A 107 -21.11 -7.91 6.73
CA ILE A 107 -19.85 -8.19 7.44
C ILE A 107 -19.72 -9.69 7.74
N ALA A 108 -20.81 -10.35 8.14
CA ALA A 108 -20.79 -11.79 8.43
C ALA A 108 -20.59 -12.67 7.19
N ALA A 109 -20.87 -12.14 6.00
CA ALA A 109 -20.74 -12.84 4.72
C ALA A 109 -19.37 -12.67 4.03
N VAL A 110 -18.50 -11.79 4.55
CA VAL A 110 -17.17 -11.53 3.98
C VAL A 110 -16.06 -12.03 4.90
N GLU A 111 -14.94 -12.44 4.33
CA GLU A 111 -13.75 -12.87 5.08
C GLU A 111 -12.69 -11.77 5.07
N PRO A 112 -12.58 -10.94 6.12
CA PRO A 112 -11.59 -9.87 6.17
C PRO A 112 -10.16 -10.38 6.34
N PRO A 113 -9.16 -9.68 5.76
CA PRO A 113 -7.74 -9.99 6.01
C PRO A 113 -7.34 -9.90 7.48
N ASP A 114 -8.07 -9.08 8.26
CA ASP A 114 -7.98 -8.99 9.71
C ASP A 114 -9.40 -9.04 10.31
N PRO A 115 -9.81 -10.19 10.89
CA PRO A 115 -11.13 -10.34 11.51
C PRO A 115 -11.41 -9.34 12.63
N ALA A 116 -10.38 -8.91 13.36
CA ALA A 116 -10.55 -8.00 14.49
C ALA A 116 -10.89 -6.57 14.05
N ALA A 117 -10.57 -6.19 12.80
CA ALA A 117 -10.74 -4.83 12.31
C ALA A 117 -12.21 -4.42 12.12
N LEU A 118 -13.11 -5.37 11.80
CA LEU A 118 -14.54 -5.08 11.61
C LEU A 118 -15.38 -5.29 12.89
N THR A 119 -14.82 -5.91 13.93
CA THR A 119 -15.49 -6.10 15.23
C THR A 119 -16.04 -4.80 15.83
N PRO A 120 -15.29 -3.67 15.84
CA PRO A 120 -15.81 -2.40 16.36
C PRO A 120 -16.98 -1.85 15.54
N VAL A 121 -17.07 -2.18 14.24
CA VAL A 121 -18.18 -1.75 13.37
C VAL A 121 -19.46 -2.47 13.77
N VAL A 122 -19.38 -3.79 13.99
CA VAL A 122 -20.52 -4.59 14.44
C VAL A 122 -20.97 -4.15 15.84
N ALA A 123 -20.02 -3.89 16.76
CA ALA A 123 -20.33 -3.35 18.08
C ALA A 123 -21.02 -1.99 17.99
N ALA A 124 -20.51 -1.06 17.17
CA ALA A 124 -21.13 0.25 16.97
C ALA A 124 -22.58 0.14 16.44
N VAL A 125 -22.88 -0.82 15.57
CA VAL A 125 -24.27 -1.05 15.12
C VAL A 125 -25.15 -1.56 16.27
N ARG A 126 -24.67 -2.55 17.04
CA ARG A 126 -25.44 -3.17 18.14
C ARG A 126 -25.69 -2.20 19.30
N ASP A 127 -24.71 -1.37 19.60
CA ASP A 127 -24.74 -0.44 20.72
C ASP A 127 -25.36 0.92 20.35
N GLY A 128 -25.76 1.11 19.08
CA GLY A 128 -26.26 2.40 18.58
C GLY A 128 -25.21 3.51 18.54
N GLY A 129 -23.94 3.15 18.44
CA GLY A 129 -22.80 4.07 18.36
C GLY A 129 -22.56 4.66 16.97
N ASP A 130 -21.45 5.38 16.82
CA ASP A 130 -21.06 5.99 15.55
C ASP A 130 -20.41 4.95 14.60
N VAL A 131 -21.25 4.33 13.77
CA VAL A 131 -20.85 3.36 12.75
C VAL A 131 -19.86 3.95 11.74
N ALA A 132 -19.98 5.23 11.40
CA ALA A 132 -19.09 5.84 10.43
C ALA A 132 -17.69 6.07 11.02
N ALA A 133 -17.59 6.48 12.30
CA ALA A 133 -16.32 6.53 13.00
C ALA A 133 -15.68 5.13 13.11
N ALA A 134 -16.46 4.09 13.37
CA ALA A 134 -15.97 2.71 13.42
C ALA A 134 -15.47 2.22 12.05
N LEU A 135 -16.16 2.54 10.95
CA LEU A 135 -15.69 2.24 9.59
C LEU A 135 -14.38 2.96 9.25
N LEU A 136 -14.21 4.20 9.72
CA LEU A 136 -12.97 4.96 9.55
C LEU A 136 -11.81 4.37 10.36
N SER A 137 -12.06 3.87 11.57
CA SER A 137 -11.01 3.24 12.39
C SER A 137 -10.64 1.85 11.90
N ALA A 138 -11.59 1.12 11.29
CA ALA A 138 -11.36 -0.16 10.66
C ALA A 138 -10.56 -0.05 9.34
N ALA A 139 -10.52 1.13 8.73
CA ALA A 139 -9.87 1.32 7.43
C ALA A 139 -8.34 1.26 7.55
N PRO A 140 -7.66 0.29 6.88
CA PRO A 140 -6.20 0.24 6.86
C PRO A 140 -5.60 1.40 6.05
N GLU A 141 -4.35 1.77 6.37
CA GLU A 141 -3.62 2.84 5.66
C GLU A 141 -3.53 2.57 4.14
N GLU A 142 -3.30 1.32 3.76
CA GLU A 142 -3.25 0.86 2.37
C GLU A 142 -4.48 -0.01 2.06
N GLY A 143 -5.24 0.34 1.02
CA GLY A 143 -6.42 -0.42 0.59
C GLY A 143 -7.74 -0.07 1.29
N GLY A 144 -7.72 0.73 2.36
CA GLY A 144 -8.92 1.15 3.12
C GLY A 144 -9.76 2.26 2.49
N GLU A 145 -9.48 2.65 1.24
CA GLU A 145 -10.20 3.71 0.52
C GLU A 145 -11.71 3.42 0.41
N GLY A 146 -12.08 2.16 0.20
CA GLY A 146 -13.48 1.73 0.10
C GLY A 146 -14.25 1.92 1.40
N LEU A 147 -13.69 1.46 2.53
CA LEU A 147 -14.29 1.65 3.87
C LEU A 147 -14.44 3.14 4.24
N VAL A 148 -13.47 3.97 3.88
CA VAL A 148 -13.54 5.43 4.13
C VAL A 148 -14.67 6.08 3.33
N ARG A 149 -14.84 5.70 2.06
CA ARG A 149 -15.95 6.19 1.23
C ARG A 149 -17.28 5.66 1.74
N LEU A 150 -17.34 4.40 2.16
CA LEU A 150 -18.53 3.80 2.77
C LEU A 150 -18.94 4.54 4.04
N ALA A 151 -17.99 4.92 4.91
CA ALA A 151 -18.25 5.74 6.09
C ALA A 151 -18.85 7.11 5.74
N ALA A 152 -18.37 7.73 4.65
CA ALA A 152 -18.94 8.98 4.16
C ALA A 152 -20.37 8.79 3.62
N CYS A 153 -20.61 7.75 2.82
CA CYS A 153 -21.95 7.40 2.35
C CYS A 153 -22.91 7.14 3.52
N TRP A 154 -22.43 6.42 4.56
CA TRP A 154 -23.20 6.17 5.77
C TRP A 154 -23.60 7.46 6.47
N ARG A 155 -22.63 8.35 6.76
CA ARG A 155 -22.90 9.66 7.38
C ARG A 155 -23.89 10.50 6.59
N VAL A 156 -23.75 10.55 5.27
CA VAL A 156 -24.65 11.33 4.41
C VAL A 156 -26.07 10.75 4.46
N SER A 157 -26.19 9.41 4.37
CA SER A 157 -27.50 8.75 4.44
C SER A 157 -28.18 8.95 5.79
N THR A 158 -27.44 8.88 6.91
CA THR A 158 -28.01 9.05 8.25
C THR A 158 -28.33 10.51 8.55
N SER A 159 -27.58 11.48 8.01
CA SER A 159 -27.86 12.90 8.24
C SER A 159 -28.99 13.45 7.37
N VAL A 160 -29.15 12.94 6.14
CA VAL A 160 -30.15 13.42 5.17
C VAL A 160 -31.40 12.53 5.14
N GLY A 161 -31.35 11.34 5.75
CA GLY A 161 -32.44 10.35 5.73
C GLY A 161 -32.63 9.68 4.36
N GLY A 162 -31.65 9.81 3.45
CA GLY A 162 -31.76 9.40 2.05
C GLY A 162 -31.14 8.03 1.74
N GLY A 163 -31.64 7.41 0.66
CA GLY A 163 -31.41 6.01 0.26
C GLY A 163 -29.95 5.54 0.22
N LEU A 164 -29.49 4.96 1.33
CA LEU A 164 -28.19 4.30 1.45
C LEU A 164 -27.98 3.24 0.37
N ALA A 165 -29.04 2.54 -0.04
CA ALA A 165 -28.97 1.50 -1.08
C ALA A 165 -28.41 2.05 -2.41
N ALA A 166 -28.85 3.23 -2.85
CA ALA A 166 -28.39 3.87 -4.08
C ALA A 166 -26.97 4.43 -3.94
N LEU A 167 -26.60 4.94 -2.76
CA LEU A 167 -25.25 5.44 -2.50
C LEU A 167 -24.22 4.29 -2.50
N VAL A 168 -24.55 3.18 -1.85
CA VAL A 168 -23.68 2.01 -1.76
C VAL A 168 -23.55 1.30 -3.11
N ASP A 169 -24.61 1.24 -3.92
CA ASP A 169 -24.53 0.69 -5.28
C ASP A 169 -23.61 1.53 -6.19
N ARG A 170 -23.79 2.86 -6.19
CA ARG A 170 -22.88 3.77 -6.91
C ARG A 170 -21.44 3.67 -6.39
N LEU A 171 -21.25 3.51 -5.08
CA LEU A 171 -19.94 3.28 -4.51
C LEU A 171 -19.34 1.97 -5.01
N ALA A 172 -20.09 0.87 -5.01
CA ALA A 172 -19.64 -0.43 -5.50
C ALA A 172 -19.25 -0.37 -6.98
N ALA A 173 -20.04 0.30 -7.82
CA ALA A 173 -19.70 0.56 -9.22
C ALA A 173 -18.38 1.33 -9.36
N SER A 174 -18.24 2.44 -8.62
CA SER A 174 -17.02 3.26 -8.66
C SER A 174 -15.76 2.52 -8.19
N LEU A 175 -15.90 1.62 -7.21
CA LEU A 175 -14.79 0.80 -6.71
C LEU A 175 -14.41 -0.29 -7.71
N ARG A 176 -15.38 -0.90 -8.38
CA ARG A 176 -15.13 -1.87 -9.46
C ARG A 176 -14.44 -1.23 -10.66
N GLU A 177 -14.89 -0.05 -11.08
CA GLU A 177 -14.24 0.71 -12.17
C GLU A 177 -12.79 1.06 -11.82
N ALA A 178 -12.55 1.52 -10.59
CA ALA A 178 -11.20 1.81 -10.12
C ALA A 178 -10.30 0.57 -10.10
N GLU A 179 -10.84 -0.60 -9.75
CA GLU A 179 -10.09 -1.86 -9.75
C GLU A 179 -9.86 -2.40 -11.16
N ALA A 180 -10.85 -2.31 -12.05
CA ALA A 180 -10.70 -2.67 -13.46
C ALA A 180 -9.62 -1.82 -14.15
N HIS A 181 -9.59 -0.52 -13.88
CA HIS A 181 -8.55 0.36 -14.40
C HIS A 181 -7.15 -0.03 -13.91
N ARG A 182 -7.02 -0.41 -12.63
CA ARG A 182 -5.74 -0.91 -12.09
C ARG A 182 -5.30 -2.20 -12.77
N GLN A 183 -6.24 -3.11 -13.03
CA GLN A 183 -5.95 -4.38 -13.72
C GLN A 183 -5.56 -4.15 -15.19
N GLU A 184 -6.23 -3.23 -15.89
CA GLU A 184 -5.91 -2.86 -17.26
C GLU A 184 -4.50 -2.25 -17.35
N VAL A 185 -4.18 -1.29 -16.47
CA VAL A 185 -2.84 -0.70 -16.41
C VAL A 185 -1.80 -1.77 -16.07
N ALA A 186 -2.11 -2.70 -15.16
CA ALA A 186 -1.21 -3.79 -14.84
C ALA A 186 -0.96 -4.71 -16.05
N ALA A 187 -1.99 -4.98 -16.86
CA ALA A 187 -1.91 -5.79 -18.07
C ALA A 187 -1.11 -5.08 -19.18
N GLN A 188 -1.38 -3.80 -19.44
CA GLN A 188 -0.65 -3.00 -20.43
C GLN A 188 0.85 -2.90 -20.10
N LEU A 189 1.18 -2.82 -18.80
CA LEU A 189 2.56 -2.79 -18.33
C LEU A 189 3.22 -4.18 -18.24
N ALA A 190 2.51 -5.28 -18.52
CA ALA A 190 3.09 -6.62 -18.47
C ALA A 190 4.15 -6.81 -19.55
N GLY A 191 3.90 -6.34 -20.78
CA GLY A 191 4.85 -6.37 -21.89
C GLY A 191 6.13 -5.56 -21.62
N PRO A 192 6.02 -4.26 -21.32
CA PRO A 192 7.17 -3.42 -20.95
C PRO A 192 7.93 -3.94 -19.72
N ARG A 193 7.25 -4.55 -18.73
CA ARG A 193 7.93 -5.18 -17.58
C ARG A 193 8.66 -6.46 -17.95
N ALA A 194 8.15 -7.24 -18.90
CA ALA A 194 8.81 -8.46 -19.36
C ALA A 194 10.12 -8.16 -20.09
N THR A 195 10.13 -7.18 -20.99
CA THR A 195 11.35 -6.74 -21.68
C THR A 195 12.34 -6.09 -20.73
N ALA A 196 11.88 -5.24 -19.81
CA ALA A 196 12.74 -4.67 -18.77
C ALA A 196 13.39 -5.76 -17.90
N ARG A 197 12.66 -6.82 -17.51
CA ARG A 197 13.21 -7.97 -16.79
C ARG A 197 14.22 -8.76 -17.62
N MET A 198 13.97 -8.93 -18.92
CA MET A 198 14.88 -9.63 -19.82
C MET A 198 16.20 -8.86 -19.97
N LEU A 199 16.14 -7.54 -20.16
CA LEU A 199 17.31 -6.67 -20.20
C LEU A 199 18.06 -6.62 -18.86
N ALA A 200 17.33 -6.62 -17.74
CA ALA A 200 17.91 -6.71 -16.40
C ALA A 200 18.56 -8.08 -16.11
N ALA A 201 18.15 -9.15 -16.81
CA ALA A 201 18.78 -10.46 -16.68
C ALA A 201 20.05 -10.60 -17.56
N LEU A 202 20.23 -9.72 -18.54
CA LEU A 202 21.35 -9.74 -19.48
C LEU A 202 22.74 -9.69 -18.81
N PRO A 203 22.98 -8.92 -17.74
CA PRO A 203 24.27 -8.91 -17.04
C PRO A 203 24.60 -10.26 -16.40
N LEU A 204 23.59 -10.95 -15.83
CA LEU A 204 23.78 -12.30 -15.30
C LEU A 204 24.11 -13.29 -16.41
N LEU A 205 23.40 -13.20 -17.54
CA LEU A 205 23.67 -14.03 -18.71
C LEU A 205 25.09 -13.80 -19.24
N GLY A 206 25.52 -12.54 -19.31
CA GLY A 206 26.87 -12.16 -19.72
C GLY A 206 27.95 -12.70 -18.77
N LEU A 207 27.70 -12.67 -17.46
CA LEU A 207 28.61 -13.24 -16.47
C LEU A 207 28.70 -14.76 -16.60
N LEU A 208 27.57 -15.44 -16.82
CA LEU A 208 27.49 -16.88 -17.04
C LEU A 208 28.25 -17.29 -18.32
N MET A 209 28.06 -16.54 -19.41
CA MET A 209 28.74 -16.78 -20.68
C MET A 209 30.26 -16.59 -20.53
N ALA A 210 30.71 -15.55 -19.82
CA ALA A 210 32.13 -15.31 -19.56
C ALA A 210 32.76 -16.44 -18.75
N THR A 211 32.07 -16.96 -17.74
CA THR A 211 32.56 -18.13 -16.97
C THR A 211 32.62 -19.40 -17.81
N ALA A 212 31.66 -19.61 -18.73
CA ALA A 212 31.64 -20.79 -19.61
C ALA A 212 32.80 -20.78 -20.63
N LEU A 213 33.28 -19.61 -21.03
CA LEU A 213 34.45 -19.44 -21.90
C LEU A 213 35.80 -19.67 -21.17
N GLY A 214 35.80 -20.06 -19.90
CA GLY A 214 37.02 -20.29 -19.12
C GLY A 214 37.69 -19.01 -18.64
N VAL A 215 37.07 -17.85 -18.85
CA VAL A 215 37.45 -16.63 -18.13
C VAL A 215 37.07 -16.85 -16.68
N SER A 216 37.97 -16.50 -15.75
CA SER A 216 37.74 -16.55 -14.31
C SER A 216 37.38 -15.15 -13.79
N PRO A 217 36.18 -14.59 -14.07
CA PRO A 217 35.82 -13.24 -13.65
C PRO A 217 35.64 -13.14 -12.14
N LEU A 218 35.26 -14.24 -11.46
CA LEU A 218 35.01 -14.28 -10.02
C LEU A 218 36.21 -13.81 -9.17
N PRO A 219 37.44 -14.32 -9.36
CA PRO A 219 38.65 -13.79 -8.71
C PRO A 219 38.92 -12.32 -9.00
N PHE A 220 38.66 -11.84 -10.22
CA PHE A 220 38.89 -10.45 -10.61
C PHE A 220 37.82 -9.50 -10.03
N LEU A 221 36.55 -9.90 -10.05
CA LEU A 221 35.42 -9.14 -9.50
C LEU A 221 35.43 -9.07 -7.98
N LEU A 222 35.81 -10.16 -7.30
CA LEU A 222 35.87 -10.23 -5.83
C LEU A 222 37.24 -9.89 -5.25
N GLY A 223 38.29 -9.89 -6.07
CA GLY A 223 39.67 -9.64 -5.65
C GLY A 223 40.25 -8.29 -6.06
N SER A 224 39.68 -7.59 -7.04
CA SER A 224 40.21 -6.30 -7.52
C SER A 224 39.26 -5.12 -7.26
N PRO A 225 39.76 -3.91 -6.94
CA PRO A 225 38.93 -2.73 -6.74
C PRO A 225 38.18 -2.30 -8.02
N ALA A 226 38.75 -2.54 -9.21
CA ALA A 226 38.09 -2.28 -10.49
C ALA A 226 36.86 -3.19 -10.71
N GLY A 227 36.97 -4.46 -10.31
CA GLY A 227 35.87 -5.42 -10.34
C GLY A 227 34.69 -5.03 -9.43
N HIS A 228 34.99 -4.50 -8.24
CA HIS A 228 33.98 -3.98 -7.33
C HIS A 228 33.25 -2.75 -7.87
N ALA A 229 33.97 -1.83 -8.53
CA ALA A 229 33.37 -0.68 -9.18
C ALA A 229 32.39 -1.11 -10.29
N CYS A 230 32.78 -2.09 -11.11
CA CYS A 230 31.92 -2.63 -12.16
C CYS A 230 30.64 -3.28 -11.59
N LEU A 231 30.76 -4.05 -10.50
CA LEU A 231 29.63 -4.71 -9.85
C LEU A 231 28.65 -3.70 -9.23
N LEU A 232 29.17 -2.65 -8.60
CA LEU A 232 28.37 -1.54 -8.08
C LEU A 232 27.64 -0.81 -9.20
N ILE A 233 28.31 -0.54 -10.33
CA ILE A 233 27.72 0.17 -11.47
C ILE A 233 26.61 -0.67 -12.10
N GLY A 234 26.84 -1.96 -12.36
CA GLY A 234 25.83 -2.85 -12.94
C GLY A 234 24.58 -2.94 -12.07
N LEU A 235 24.77 -3.06 -10.75
CA LEU A 235 23.67 -3.11 -9.81
C LEU A 235 22.93 -1.76 -9.69
N ALA A 236 23.65 -0.65 -9.74
CA ALA A 236 23.07 0.68 -9.74
C ALA A 236 22.23 0.93 -11.00
N LEU A 237 22.68 0.44 -12.16
CA LEU A 237 21.94 0.50 -13.42
C LEU A 237 20.66 -0.36 -13.37
N ASP A 238 20.74 -1.58 -12.84
CA ASP A 238 19.58 -2.46 -12.65
C ASP A 238 18.55 -1.83 -11.70
N ALA A 239 19.03 -1.32 -10.57
CA ALA A 239 18.24 -0.55 -9.62
C ALA A 239 17.56 0.63 -10.33
N ALA A 240 18.32 1.47 -11.03
CA ALA A 240 17.79 2.61 -11.76
C ALA A 240 16.71 2.21 -12.78
N GLY A 241 16.91 1.10 -13.50
CA GLY A 241 15.95 0.57 -14.47
C GLY A 241 14.62 0.16 -13.83
N VAL A 242 14.67 -0.57 -12.70
CA VAL A 242 13.44 -0.98 -12.00
C VAL A 242 12.74 0.23 -11.38
N TRP A 243 13.49 1.18 -10.82
CA TRP A 243 12.93 2.42 -10.27
C TRP A 243 12.24 3.25 -11.34
N TRP A 244 12.89 3.41 -12.50
CA TRP A 244 12.34 4.16 -13.63
C TRP A 244 11.04 3.54 -14.15
N THR A 245 11.03 2.21 -14.32
CA THR A 245 9.86 1.47 -14.80
C THR A 245 8.68 1.61 -13.84
N ARG A 246 8.94 1.57 -12.53
CA ARG A 246 7.91 1.78 -11.50
C ARG A 246 7.38 3.20 -11.51
N ARG A 247 8.28 4.18 -11.61
CA ARG A 247 7.91 5.59 -11.68
C ARG A 247 7.07 5.92 -12.91
N LEU A 248 7.34 5.31 -14.06
CA LEU A 248 6.49 5.43 -15.25
C LEU A 248 5.11 4.82 -15.02
N ALA A 249 5.06 3.62 -14.43
CA ALA A 249 3.81 2.94 -14.10
C ALA A 249 2.93 3.78 -13.15
N ASP A 250 3.51 4.31 -12.06
CA ASP A 250 2.78 5.11 -11.09
C ASP A 250 2.26 6.41 -11.70
N ARG A 251 3.02 7.02 -12.60
CA ARG A 251 2.59 8.21 -13.34
C ARG A 251 1.46 7.93 -14.31
N ALA A 252 1.45 6.76 -14.95
CA ALA A 252 0.35 6.34 -15.82
C ALA A 252 -0.95 6.15 -15.02
N ILE A 253 -0.87 5.61 -13.80
CA ILE A 253 -2.03 5.43 -12.90
C ILE A 253 -2.56 6.78 -12.37
N ALA A 254 -1.67 7.75 -12.15
CA ALA A 254 -2.04 9.07 -11.62
C ALA A 254 -2.54 10.05 -12.69
N ALA A 255 -2.39 9.74 -13.98
CA ALA A 255 -2.91 10.58 -15.04
C ALA A 255 -4.46 10.48 -15.03
N PRO A 256 -5.17 11.59 -14.75
CA PRO A 256 -6.62 11.59 -14.88
C PRO A 256 -6.95 11.25 -16.34
N VAL A 257 -7.94 10.39 -16.56
CA VAL A 257 -8.61 10.33 -17.86
C VAL A 257 -9.25 11.71 -18.03
N THR A 258 -8.54 12.63 -18.66
CA THR A 258 -9.11 13.86 -19.18
C THR A 258 -10.09 13.40 -20.24
N GLY A 259 -11.35 13.27 -19.83
CA GLY A 259 -12.45 12.91 -20.71
C GLY A 259 -12.36 13.77 -21.95
N GLY A 260 -12.13 13.11 -23.07
CA GLY A 260 -12.41 13.68 -24.38
C GLY A 260 -13.89 14.00 -24.40
N GLY A 261 -14.21 15.27 -24.15
CA GLY A 261 -15.48 15.84 -24.56
C GLY A 261 -15.57 15.85 -26.08
N SER A 262 -16.82 15.88 -26.55
CA SER A 262 -17.29 16.02 -27.92
C SER A 262 -17.22 14.78 -28.81
N ARG A 263 -18.36 14.11 -28.99
CA ARG A 263 -19.26 14.39 -30.12
C ARG A 263 -20.70 14.04 -29.76
#